data_AF-A0A3B3T0I3-F1
#
_entry.id   AF-A0A3B3T0I3-F1
#
_cell.length_a   1.000
_cell.length_b   1.000
_cell.length_c   1.000
_cell.angle_alpha   90.00
_cell.angle_beta   90.00
_cell.angle_gamma   90.00
#
_symmetry.space_group_name_H-M   'P 1'
#
loop_
_entity.id
_entity.type
_entity.pdbx_description
1 polymer ?
#
loop_
_entity_poly.entity_id
_entity_poly.type
_entity_poly.pdbx_seq_one_letter_code
_entity_poly.pdbx_strand_id
1 'polypeptide(L)'
;MGTQTLPKSGIPSKITERAARKIARELHMNPKQTARDPTKSLEAIGIKVHTSTVKRSRYNCGLYGRRVRRKSLLTTRHMAARLEYGKKIYNVVCILLYWATYNFSYILIRSTKS
;
A
#
# COMPACT_ATOMS: atom_id res chain seq x y z
N MET A 1 12.32 36.85 -24.03
CA MET A 1 10.96 36.41 -23.66
C MET A 1 10.73 35.04 -24.27
N GLY A 2 10.88 33.96 -23.50
CA GLY A 2 10.71 32.58 -24.00
C GLY A 2 9.23 32.19 -24.03
N THR A 3 8.74 31.70 -25.17
CA THR A 3 7.39 31.17 -25.31
C THR A 3 7.29 29.81 -24.62
N GLN A 4 6.43 29.70 -23.61
CA GLN A 4 6.14 28.43 -22.95
C GLN A 4 5.21 27.60 -23.84
N THR A 5 5.63 26.39 -24.24
CA THR A 5 4.82 25.48 -25.06
C THR A 5 4.08 24.47 -24.19
N LEU A 6 2.83 24.16 -24.57
CA LEU A 6 1.98 23.21 -23.85
C LEU A 6 2.49 21.78 -24.05
N PRO A 7 2.32 20.90 -23.04
CA PRO A 7 2.66 19.49 -23.17
C PRO A 7 1.78 18.79 -24.22
N LYS A 8 2.37 17.85 -24.96
CA LYS A 8 1.65 17.07 -25.99
C LYS A 8 0.57 16.19 -25.36
N SER A 9 -0.60 16.12 -26.01
CA SER A 9 -1.65 15.15 -25.67
C SER A 9 -1.20 13.72 -26.02
N GLY A 10 -1.20 12.83 -25.04
CA GLY A 10 -0.86 11.41 -25.22
C GLY A 10 -2.01 10.55 -25.75
N ILE A 11 -1.72 9.27 -26.01
CA ILE A 11 -2.71 8.26 -26.41
C ILE A 11 -3.58 7.88 -25.19
N PRO A 12 -4.91 7.78 -25.34
CA PRO A 12 -5.77 7.34 -24.25
C PRO A 12 -5.48 5.89 -23.83
N SER A 13 -5.56 5.62 -22.53
CA SER A 13 -5.33 4.27 -21.99
C SER A 13 -6.46 3.32 -22.34
N LYS A 14 -6.13 2.06 -22.70
CA LYS A 14 -7.12 0.98 -22.90
C LYS A 14 -7.93 0.66 -21.63
N ILE A 15 -7.33 0.85 -20.45
CA ILE A 15 -8.00 0.69 -19.17
C ILE A 15 -8.64 2.04 -18.81
N THR A 16 -9.96 2.04 -18.61
CA THR A 16 -10.68 3.21 -18.11
C THR A 16 -10.40 3.42 -16.62
N GLU A 17 -10.57 4.63 -16.11
CA GLU A 17 -10.36 4.92 -14.69
C GLU A 17 -11.28 4.07 -13.78
N ARG A 18 -12.51 3.81 -14.22
CA ARG A 18 -13.44 2.89 -13.55
C ARG A 18 -12.88 1.47 -13.46
N ALA A 19 -12.34 0.96 -14.57
CA ALA A 19 -11.72 -0.36 -14.61
C ALA A 19 -10.47 -0.43 -13.71
N ALA A 20 -9.63 0.61 -13.70
CA ALA A 20 -8.48 0.70 -12.79
C ALA A 20 -8.90 0.64 -11.32
N ARG A 21 -9.95 1.38 -10.92
CA ARG A 21 -10.51 1.32 -9.58
C ARG A 21 -11.07 -0.07 -9.23
N LYS A 22 -11.71 -0.75 -10.17
CA LYS A 22 -12.19 -2.14 -9.98
C LYS A 22 -11.02 -3.09 -9.70
N ILE A 23 -9.96 -3.04 -10.51
CA ILE A 23 -8.73 -3.84 -10.30
C ILE A 23 -8.15 -3.57 -8.90
N ALA A 24 -8.04 -2.30 -8.51
CA ALA A 24 -7.47 -1.92 -7.21
C ALA A 24 -8.28 -2.46 -6.03
N ARG A 25 -9.62 -2.46 -6.12
CA ARG A 25 -10.51 -3.02 -5.09
C ARG A 25 -10.40 -4.55 -5.02
N GLU A 26 -10.47 -5.23 -6.15
CA GLU A 26 -10.38 -6.70 -6.21
C GLU A 26 -9.07 -7.19 -5.57
N LEU A 27 -7.96 -6.54 -5.92
CA LEU A 27 -6.64 -6.89 -5.38
C LEU A 27 -6.46 -6.47 -3.90
N HIS A 28 -7.16 -5.45 -3.41
CA HIS A 28 -7.17 -5.12 -1.98
C HIS A 28 -7.93 -6.16 -1.16
N MET A 29 -9.09 -6.61 -1.65
CA MET A 29 -9.88 -7.64 -0.97
C MET A 29 -9.13 -8.97 -0.91
N ASN A 30 -8.46 -9.33 -2.00
CA ASN A 30 -7.74 -10.60 -2.13
C ASN A 30 -6.29 -10.37 -2.58
N PRO A 31 -5.36 -10.02 -1.67
CA PRO A 31 -3.98 -9.66 -2.03
C PRO A 31 -3.15 -10.81 -2.62
N LYS A 32 -3.64 -12.06 -2.52
CA LYS A 32 -3.00 -13.25 -3.10
C LYS A 32 -3.41 -13.51 -4.55
N GLN A 33 -4.40 -12.79 -5.08
CA GLN A 33 -4.81 -12.94 -6.47
C GLN A 33 -3.69 -12.52 -7.42
N THR A 34 -3.60 -13.26 -8.52
CA THR A 34 -2.63 -13.00 -9.57
C THR A 34 -3.19 -12.01 -10.58
N ALA A 35 -2.37 -11.47 -11.49
CA ALA A 35 -2.85 -10.55 -12.52
C ALA A 35 -3.85 -11.19 -13.52
N ARG A 36 -3.97 -12.52 -13.55
CA ARG A 36 -4.92 -13.24 -14.42
C ARG A 36 -6.36 -13.10 -13.92
N ASP A 37 -6.56 -13.07 -12.61
CA ASP A 37 -7.88 -12.99 -11.99
C ASP A 37 -8.62 -11.68 -12.34
N PRO A 38 -8.03 -10.48 -12.14
CA PRO A 38 -8.64 -9.23 -12.57
C PRO A 38 -8.72 -9.12 -14.10
N THR A 39 -7.88 -9.82 -14.87
CA THR A 39 -8.01 -9.85 -16.34
C THR A 39 -9.35 -10.49 -16.74
N LYS A 40 -9.70 -11.63 -16.12
CA LYS A 40 -11.01 -12.29 -16.33
C LYS A 40 -12.17 -11.38 -15.92
N SER A 41 -12.05 -10.68 -14.79
CA SER A 41 -13.05 -9.70 -14.32
C SER A 41 -13.28 -8.53 -15.28
N LEU A 42 -12.26 -8.17 -16.06
CA LEU A 42 -12.31 -7.11 -17.07
C LEU A 42 -12.89 -7.62 -18.39
N GLU A 43 -12.51 -8.83 -18.80
CA GLU A 43 -13.09 -9.49 -19.98
C GLU A 43 -14.60 -9.69 -19.83
N ALA A 44 -15.08 -9.99 -18.62
CA ALA A 44 -16.51 -10.06 -18.30
C ALA A 44 -17.25 -8.71 -18.51
N ILE A 45 -16.54 -7.57 -18.43
CA ILE A 45 -17.08 -6.23 -18.72
C ILE A 45 -16.92 -5.87 -20.22
N GLY A 46 -16.28 -6.74 -21.01
CA GLY A 46 -15.97 -6.49 -22.42
C GLY A 46 -14.62 -5.78 -22.65
N ILE A 47 -13.81 -5.57 -21.61
CA ILE A 47 -12.48 -4.95 -21.72
C ILE A 47 -11.43 -6.05 -21.89
N LYS A 48 -11.02 -6.29 -23.14
CA LYS A 48 -9.93 -7.24 -23.44
C LYS A 48 -8.57 -6.58 -23.28
N VAL A 49 -7.81 -7.00 -22.27
CA VAL A 49 -6.47 -6.48 -21.98
C VAL A 49 -5.49 -7.61 -21.73
N HIS A 50 -4.24 -7.40 -22.12
CA HIS A 50 -3.19 -8.36 -21.81
C HIS A 50 -2.78 -8.27 -20.33
N THR A 51 -2.32 -9.39 -19.77
CA THR A 51 -1.92 -9.48 -18.35
C THR A 51 -0.82 -8.48 -17.96
N SER A 52 0.09 -8.12 -18.89
CA SER A 52 1.12 -7.10 -18.65
C SER A 52 0.54 -5.71 -18.42
N THR A 53 -0.55 -5.35 -19.12
CA THR A 53 -1.26 -4.08 -18.94
C THR A 53 -1.88 -4.01 -17.56
N VAL A 54 -2.46 -5.11 -17.08
CA VAL A 54 -3.02 -5.21 -15.73
C VAL A 54 -1.94 -5.12 -14.66
N LYS A 55 -0.78 -5.77 -14.86
CA LYS A 55 0.38 -5.62 -13.96
C LYS A 55 0.85 -4.16 -13.85
N ARG A 56 0.88 -3.43 -14.98
CA ARG A 56 1.25 -2.02 -15.00
C ARG A 56 0.24 -1.15 -14.28
N SER A 57 -1.06 -1.36 -14.54
CA SER A 57 -2.13 -0.67 -13.83
C SER A 57 -2.05 -0.91 -12.31
N ARG A 58 -1.82 -2.15 -11.89
CA ARG A 58 -1.59 -2.51 -10.49
C ARG A 58 -0.42 -1.74 -9.87
N TYR A 59 0.70 -1.62 -10.59
CA TYR A 59 1.88 -0.87 -10.14
C TYR A 59 1.56 0.63 -9.98
N ASN A 60 0.84 1.22 -10.94
CA ASN A 60 0.42 2.62 -10.89
C ASN A 60 -0.55 2.91 -9.74
N CYS A 61 -1.34 1.91 -9.33
CA CYS A 61 -2.20 1.99 -8.13
C CYS A 61 -1.43 1.80 -6.81
N GLY A 62 -0.09 1.68 -6.82
CA GLY A 62 0.73 1.48 -5.63
C GLY A 62 0.70 0.05 -5.06
N LEU A 63 0.16 -0.92 -5.81
CA LEU A 63 0.05 -2.31 -5.37
C LEU A 63 1.26 -3.12 -5.84
N TYR A 64 2.25 -3.24 -4.95
CA TYR A 64 3.47 -3.96 -5.24
C TYR A 64 3.35 -5.45 -4.92
N GLY A 65 3.99 -6.29 -5.74
CA GLY A 65 4.16 -7.70 -5.38
C GLY A 65 5.19 -7.80 -4.26
N ARG A 66 4.75 -8.20 -3.06
CA ARG A 66 5.65 -8.46 -1.93
C ARG A 66 5.55 -9.91 -1.51
N ARG A 67 6.69 -10.51 -1.16
CA ARG A 67 6.72 -11.85 -0.58
C ARG A 67 6.21 -11.76 0.86
N VAL A 68 5.21 -12.56 1.19
CA VAL A 68 4.70 -12.64 2.56
C VAL A 68 5.80 -13.16 3.47
N ARG A 69 6.06 -12.47 4.59
CA ARG A 69 6.99 -12.93 5.62
C ARG A 69 6.37 -14.12 6.35
N ARG A 70 7.12 -15.21 6.51
CA ARG A 70 6.68 -16.35 7.32
C ARG A 70 6.44 -15.87 8.76
N LYS A 71 5.26 -16.18 9.30
CA LYS A 71 4.88 -15.98 10.70
C LYS A 71 4.63 -17.35 11.31
N SER A 72 4.97 -17.53 12.58
CA SER A 72 4.55 -18.74 13.29
C SER A 72 3.02 -18.77 13.37
N LEU A 73 2.46 -19.98 13.29
CA LEU A 73 1.02 -20.19 13.46
C LEU A 73 0.69 -19.98 14.94
N LEU A 74 -0.06 -18.93 15.24
CA LEU A 74 -0.48 -18.62 16.61
C LEU A 74 -1.92 -19.06 16.80
N THR A 75 -2.17 -19.76 17.90
CA THR A 75 -3.53 -20.01 18.38
C THR A 75 -4.06 -18.74 19.05
N THR A 76 -5.39 -18.66 19.20
CA THR A 76 -6.05 -17.55 19.88
C THR A 76 -5.54 -17.35 21.31
N ARG A 77 -5.31 -18.44 22.05
CA ARG A 77 -4.69 -18.43 23.38
C ARG A 77 -3.31 -17.76 23.37
N HIS A 78 -2.45 -18.11 22.41
CA HIS A 78 -1.12 -17.52 22.31
C HIS A 78 -1.16 -16.03 21.94
N MET A 79 -2.13 -15.61 21.12
CA MET A 79 -2.31 -14.19 20.79
C MET A 79 -2.71 -13.37 22.01
N ALA A 80 -3.68 -13.87 22.81
CA ALA A 80 -4.12 -13.22 24.03
C ALA A 80 -2.97 -13.08 25.05
N ALA A 81 -2.26 -14.17 25.34
CA ALA A 81 -1.13 -14.14 26.28
C ALA A 81 -0.01 -13.19 25.84
N ARG A 82 0.31 -13.15 24.54
CA ARG A 82 1.30 -12.19 23.99
C ARG A 82 0.84 -10.75 24.10
N LEU A 83 -0.45 -10.49 23.89
CA LEU A 83 -1.02 -9.15 24.04
C LEU A 83 -0.96 -8.68 25.49
N GLU A 84 -1.34 -9.53 26.46
CA GLU A 84 -1.24 -9.24 27.89
C GLU A 84 0.22 -9.02 28.33
N TYR A 85 1.13 -9.88 27.88
CA TYR A 85 2.57 -9.74 28.13
C TYR A 85 3.11 -8.42 27.55
N GLY A 86 2.71 -8.08 26.33
CA GLY A 86 3.02 -6.78 25.71
C GLY A 86 2.50 -5.62 26.55
N LYS A 87 1.23 -5.62 26.94
CA LYS A 87 0.64 -4.58 27.81
C LYS A 87 1.36 -4.45 29.15
N LYS A 88 1.80 -5.56 29.74
CA LYS A 88 2.54 -5.60 31.00
C LYS A 88 3.94 -4.97 30.87
N ILE A 89 4.64 -5.25 29.77
CA ILE A 89 6.01 -4.75 29.53
C ILE A 89 6.01 -3.31 29.04
N TYR A 90 5.13 -2.99 28.11
CA TYR A 90 4.90 -1.62 27.65
C TYR A 90 3.97 -0.92 28.64
N ASN A 91 4.45 -0.72 29.87
CA ASN A 91 3.82 0.21 30.79
C ASN A 91 3.76 1.57 30.08
N VAL A 92 2.61 2.24 30.11
CA VAL A 92 2.31 3.49 29.39
C VAL A 92 3.43 4.54 29.60
N VAL A 93 4.10 4.51 30.75
CA VAL A 93 5.28 5.31 31.10
C VAL A 93 6.46 5.09 30.13
N CYS A 94 6.77 3.87 29.70
CA CYS A 94 7.88 3.57 28.79
C CYS A 94 7.59 4.03 27.35
N ILE A 95 6.34 3.91 26.90
CA ILE A 95 5.91 4.44 25.58
C ILE A 95 5.93 5.97 25.61
N LEU A 96 5.42 6.60 26.67
CA LEU A 96 5.44 8.05 26.83
C LEU A 96 6.86 8.61 26.94
N LEU A 97 7.76 7.95 27.70
CA LEU A 97 9.17 8.33 27.77
C LEU A 97 9.89 8.14 26.42
N TYR A 98 9.61 7.04 25.72
CA TYR A 98 10.14 6.82 24.37
C TYR A 98 9.65 7.90 23.39
N TRP A 99 8.37 8.25 23.39
CA TRP A 99 7.83 9.31 22.54
C TRP A 99 8.28 10.71 22.97
N ALA A 100 8.41 11.00 24.26
CA ALA A 100 8.88 12.29 24.78
C ALA A 100 10.35 12.53 24.41
N THR A 101 11.20 11.49 24.54
CA THR A 101 12.62 11.57 24.13
C THR A 101 12.78 11.62 22.60
N TYR A 102 11.99 10.84 21.84
CA TYR A 102 12.02 10.91 20.37
C TYR A 102 11.53 12.26 19.83
N ASN A 103 10.49 12.85 20.41
CA ASN A 103 9.99 14.16 19.95
C ASN A 103 10.95 15.31 20.31
N PHE A 104 11.60 15.28 21.47
CA PHE A 104 12.54 16.35 21.86
C PHE A 104 13.76 16.39 20.94
N SER A 105 14.31 15.23 20.55
CA SER A 105 15.41 15.17 19.58
C SER A 105 14.98 15.60 18.17
N TYR A 106 13.77 15.26 17.72
CA TYR A 106 13.27 15.65 16.39
C TYR A 106 12.95 17.15 16.27
N ILE A 107 12.52 17.81 17.35
CA ILE A 107 12.24 19.25 17.36
C ILE A 107 13.55 20.07 17.34
N LEU A 108 14.57 19.67 18.11
CA LEU A 108 15.87 20.34 18.13
C LEU A 108 16.62 20.24 16.79
N ILE A 109 16.50 19.11 16.07
CA ILE A 109 17.12 18.94 14.74
C ILE A 109 16.46 19.81 13.66
N ARG A 110 15.20 20.22 13.86
CA ARG A 110 14.44 21.03 12.89
C ARG A 110 14.55 22.54 13.13
N SER A 111 14.91 22.96 14.35
CA SER A 111 15.11 24.36 14.72
C SER A 111 16.49 24.91 14.33
N THR A 112 17.49 24.06 14.08
CA THR A 112 18.87 24.45 13.75
C THR A 112 19.17 24.48 12.25
N LYS A 113 18.13 24.36 11.41
CA LYS A 113 18.20 24.36 9.93
C LYS A 113 17.39 25.50 9.28
N SER A 114 17.13 26.59 10.00
CA SER A 114 16.61 27.85 9.43
C SER A 114 17.70 28.90 9.38
#